data_AF-A0A6M3KVL1-F1
#
_entry.id   AF-A0A6M3KVL1-F1
#
_cell.length_a   1.000
_cell.length_b   1.000
_cell.length_c   1.000
_cell.angle_alpha   90.00
_cell.angle_beta   90.00
_cell.angle_gamma   90.00
#
_symmetry.space_group_name_H-M   'P 1'
#
loop_
_entity.id
_entity.type
_entity.pdbx_description
1 polymer ?
#
loop_
_entity_poly.entity_id
_entity_poly.type
_entity_poly.pdbx_seq_one_letter_code
_entity_poly.pdbx_strand_id
1 'polypeptide(L)'
;MIREKEGCLICKGEFTNLAVHVRTKHGLTMDEYREYDPNRTPENTTMLDSASEVEDTLGKFEKPEETVSSLLLTYKISRRELTDIIEHYKNGTPLSTVQVIKQKMEVGAEDAKRLSQQDTVSTRNLYIAEALVKHYKFKVREVTTKSGTIPKTWILVKI
;
A
#
# COMPACT_ATOMS: atom_id res chain seq x y z
N MET A 1 -9.49 -8.97 -40.39
CA MET A 1 -8.13 -9.11 -39.84
C MET A 1 -8.10 -10.40 -39.02
N ILE A 2 -7.43 -11.44 -39.52
CA ILE A 2 -7.23 -12.69 -38.78
C ILE A 2 -6.13 -12.40 -37.75
N ARG A 3 -6.44 -12.55 -36.45
CA ARG A 3 -5.45 -12.36 -35.38
C ARG A 3 -4.69 -13.67 -35.22
N GLU A 4 -3.40 -13.67 -35.52
CA GLU A 4 -2.54 -14.82 -35.28
C GLU A 4 -2.48 -15.10 -33.77
N LYS A 5 -2.56 -16.39 -33.41
CA LYS A 5 -2.46 -16.83 -32.02
C LYS A 5 -1.00 -17.14 -31.72
N GLU A 6 -0.49 -16.60 -30.62
CA GLU A 6 0.87 -16.82 -30.15
C GLU A 6 0.86 -17.71 -28.90
N GLY A 7 1.75 -18.70 -28.87
CA GLY A 7 1.88 -19.64 -27.76
C GLY A 7 2.72 -19.08 -26.61
N CYS A 8 2.33 -19.35 -25.36
CA CYS A 8 3.14 -19.01 -24.21
C CYS A 8 4.14 -20.13 -23.88
N LEU A 9 5.43 -19.84 -23.83
CA LEU A 9 6.51 -20.76 -23.47
C LEU A 9 6.43 -21.28 -22.02
N ILE A 10 5.81 -20.53 -21.11
CA ILE A 10 5.72 -20.87 -19.68
C ILE A 10 4.54 -21.82 -19.41
N CYS A 11 3.34 -21.47 -19.90
CA CYS A 11 2.12 -22.24 -19.64
C CYS A 11 1.63 -23.09 -20.82
N LYS A 12 2.35 -23.05 -21.96
CA LYS A 12 2.07 -23.82 -23.20
C LYS A 12 0.68 -23.59 -23.82
N GLY A 13 0.00 -22.50 -23.44
CA GLY A 13 -1.32 -22.12 -24.00
C GLY A 13 -1.20 -21.17 -25.20
N GLU A 14 -2.21 -21.17 -26.07
CA GLU A 14 -2.31 -20.25 -27.21
C GLU A 14 -3.17 -19.02 -26.87
N PHE A 15 -2.65 -17.82 -27.15
CA PHE A 15 -3.31 -16.56 -26.82
C PHE A 15 -3.33 -15.61 -28.01
N THR A 16 -4.42 -14.86 -28.16
CA THR A 16 -4.53 -13.80 -29.18
C THR A 16 -3.72 -12.54 -28.85
N ASN A 17 -3.22 -12.43 -27.61
CA ASN A 17 -2.37 -11.33 -27.17
C ASN A 17 -1.43 -11.85 -26.07
N LEU A 18 -0.26 -12.33 -26.48
CA LEU A 18 0.72 -12.90 -25.58
C LEU A 18 1.25 -11.86 -24.59
N ALA A 19 1.45 -10.61 -25.02
CA ALA A 19 1.96 -9.54 -24.16
C ALA A 19 1.08 -9.25 -22.94
N VAL A 20 -0.24 -9.26 -23.12
CA VAL A 20 -1.18 -9.09 -21.99
C VAL A 20 -1.18 -10.33 -21.11
N HIS A 21 -1.15 -11.53 -21.70
CA HIS A 21 -1.08 -12.77 -20.94
C HIS A 21 0.18 -12.83 -20.06
N VAL A 22 1.35 -12.57 -20.63
CA VAL A 22 2.64 -12.60 -19.93
C VAL A 22 2.66 -11.61 -18.77
N ARG A 23 2.23 -10.36 -19.00
CA ARG A 23 2.19 -9.34 -17.95
C ARG A 23 1.23 -9.68 -16.82
N THR A 24 0.06 -10.25 -17.14
CA THR A 24 -1.00 -10.47 -16.14
C THR A 24 -0.93 -11.82 -15.43
N LYS A 25 -0.38 -12.85 -16.07
CA LYS A 25 -0.27 -14.21 -15.49
C LYS A 25 1.12 -14.54 -14.99
N HIS A 26 2.16 -13.98 -15.60
CA HIS A 26 3.55 -14.26 -15.23
C HIS A 26 4.25 -13.07 -14.58
N GLY A 27 3.65 -11.86 -14.64
CA GLY A 27 4.24 -10.67 -14.02
C GLY A 27 5.51 -10.18 -14.72
N LEU A 28 5.81 -10.71 -15.91
CA LEU A 28 7.00 -10.37 -16.69
C LEU A 28 6.69 -9.30 -17.73
N THR A 29 7.68 -8.49 -18.04
CA THR A 29 7.69 -7.67 -19.26
C THR A 29 7.97 -8.56 -20.48
N MET A 30 7.68 -8.05 -21.68
CA MET A 30 7.94 -8.81 -22.91
C MET A 30 9.44 -8.99 -23.19
N ASP A 31 10.28 -8.10 -22.68
CA ASP A 31 11.74 -8.20 -22.81
C ASP A 31 12.27 -9.31 -21.90
N GLU A 32 11.88 -9.34 -20.62
CA GLU A 32 12.19 -10.43 -19.69
C GLU A 32 11.65 -11.79 -20.17
N TYR A 33 10.51 -11.77 -20.85
CA TYR A 33 9.90 -12.98 -21.40
C TYR A 33 10.63 -13.51 -22.65
N ARG A 34 11.24 -12.64 -23.46
CA ARG A 34 12.08 -13.05 -24.60
C ARG A 34 13.40 -13.66 -24.14
N GLU A 35 13.89 -13.21 -22.99
CA GLU A 35 15.09 -13.75 -22.34
C GLU A 35 14.79 -14.99 -21.48
N TYR A 36 13.51 -15.38 -21.36
CA TYR A 36 13.11 -16.57 -20.62
C TYR A 36 13.50 -17.84 -21.37
N ASP A 37 14.55 -18.51 -20.88
CA ASP A 37 14.97 -19.83 -21.35
C ASP A 37 14.31 -20.93 -20.50
N PRO A 38 13.33 -21.69 -21.04
CA PRO A 38 12.62 -22.74 -20.31
C PRO A 38 13.48 -23.97 -20.01
N ASN A 39 14.68 -24.10 -20.60
CA ASN A 39 15.62 -25.19 -20.36
C ASN A 39 16.77 -24.81 -19.43
N ARG A 40 16.80 -23.57 -18.93
CA ARG A 40 17.78 -23.16 -17.92
C ARG A 40 17.43 -23.82 -16.58
N THR A 41 17.98 -25.00 -16.32
CA THR A 41 17.95 -25.64 -15.00
C THR A 41 18.54 -24.69 -13.96
N PRO A 42 17.99 -24.60 -12.73
CA PRO A 42 18.47 -23.71 -11.67
C PRO A 42 19.73 -24.26 -11.01
N GLU A 43 20.66 -24.75 -11.82
CA GLU A 43 21.96 -25.23 -11.39
C GLU A 43 22.97 -24.23 -11.92
N ASN A 44 23.57 -23.49 -11.00
CA ASN A 44 24.62 -22.50 -11.23
C ASN A 44 24.17 -21.04 -11.49
N THR A 45 23.28 -20.53 -10.62
CA THR A 45 23.43 -19.13 -10.19
C THR A 45 23.99 -19.15 -8.78
N THR A 46 25.32 -19.29 -8.67
CA THR A 46 26.06 -18.80 -7.51
C THR A 46 25.78 -17.30 -7.41
N MET A 47 24.76 -16.94 -6.64
CA MET A 47 24.66 -15.62 -6.02
C MET A 47 25.59 -15.59 -4.80
N LEU A 48 26.89 -15.69 -5.08
CA LEU A 48 27.91 -15.08 -4.24
C LEU A 48 28.36 -13.81 -4.98
N ASP A 49 28.62 -12.75 -4.21
CA ASP A 49 29.22 -11.47 -4.62
C ASP A 49 28.32 -10.32 -5.08
N SER A 50 27.17 -10.11 -4.43
CA SER A 50 26.60 -8.74 -4.37
C SER A 50 25.97 -8.34 -3.02
N ALA A 51 26.22 -9.11 -1.95
CA ALA A 51 25.83 -8.71 -0.60
C ALA A 51 26.76 -7.64 0.01
N SER A 52 27.88 -7.31 -0.64
CA SER A 52 28.90 -6.39 -0.11
C SER A 52 28.65 -4.90 -0.40
N GLU A 53 27.76 -4.53 -1.33
CA GLU A 53 27.58 -3.12 -1.74
C GLU A 53 26.28 -2.48 -1.26
N VAL A 54 25.35 -3.26 -0.68
CA VAL A 54 24.13 -2.70 -0.05
C VAL A 54 24.33 -2.30 1.42
N GLU A 55 25.47 -2.63 2.03
CA GLU A 55 25.76 -2.20 3.41
C GLU A 55 26.07 -0.70 3.54
N ASP A 56 26.57 -0.04 2.49
CA ASP A 56 27.00 1.37 2.59
C ASP A 56 25.89 2.41 2.41
N THR A 57 24.70 2.01 1.94
CA THR A 57 23.54 2.93 1.79
C THR A 57 22.53 2.85 2.93
N LEU A 58 22.60 1.80 3.75
CA LEU A 58 21.92 1.75 5.04
C LEU A 58 22.81 2.46 6.05
N GLY A 59 22.87 3.80 5.93
CA GLY A 59 23.61 4.67 6.83
C GLY A 59 23.47 4.17 8.25
N LYS A 60 24.62 3.91 8.89
CA LYS A 60 24.79 3.34 10.23
C LYS A 60 23.53 3.54 11.06
N PHE A 61 22.67 2.52 11.10
CA PHE A 61 21.62 2.47 12.10
C PHE A 61 22.38 2.34 13.42
N GLU A 62 22.63 3.48 14.08
CA GLU A 62 22.91 3.49 15.51
C GLU A 62 21.85 2.58 16.10
N LYS A 63 22.28 1.44 16.66
CA LYS A 63 21.37 0.54 17.36
C LYS A 63 20.54 1.42 18.28
N PRO A 64 19.23 1.56 18.06
CA PRO A 64 18.44 2.29 19.01
C PRO A 64 18.63 1.51 20.32
N GLU A 65 19.24 2.16 21.31
CA GLU A 65 19.34 1.63 22.68
C GLU A 65 17.95 1.45 23.31
N GLU A 66 16.89 1.81 22.57
CA GLU A 66 15.51 1.48 22.88
C GLU A 66 15.30 -0.03 22.91
N THR A 67 15.33 -0.56 24.13
CA THR A 67 14.84 -1.91 24.42
C THR A 67 13.43 -2.13 23.87
N VAL A 68 13.09 -3.37 23.53
CA VAL A 68 11.71 -3.74 23.14
C VAL A 68 10.69 -3.22 24.16
N SER A 69 11.06 -3.19 25.44
CA SER A 69 10.23 -2.65 26.53
C SER A 69 9.88 -1.17 26.37
N SER A 70 10.80 -0.31 25.93
CA SER A 70 10.51 1.10 25.70
C SER A 70 9.59 1.29 24.51
N LEU A 71 9.76 0.51 23.44
CA LEU A 71 8.85 0.53 22.28
C LEU A 71 7.42 0.15 22.67
N LEU A 72 7.24 -0.93 23.45
CA LEU A 72 5.92 -1.36 23.91
C LEU A 72 5.21 -0.25 24.72
N LEU A 73 5.97 0.47 25.57
CA LEU A 73 5.45 1.59 26.35
C LEU A 73 5.10 2.81 25.48
N THR A 74 6.01 3.20 24.57
CA THR A 74 5.82 4.36 23.68
C THR A 74 4.58 4.20 22.81
N TYR A 75 4.39 3.01 22.23
CA TYR A 75 3.26 2.74 21.33
C TYR A 75 2.03 2.20 22.07
N LYS A 76 2.11 2.00 23.40
CA LYS A 76 1.04 1.44 24.24
C LYS A 76 0.48 0.13 23.69
N ILE A 77 1.36 -0.71 23.15
CA ILE A 77 1.02 -2.04 22.62
C ILE A 77 1.58 -3.12 23.53
N SER A 78 0.87 -4.24 23.63
CA SER A 78 1.35 -5.42 24.34
C SER A 78 2.41 -6.17 23.52
N ARG A 79 3.23 -6.98 24.20
CA ARG A 79 4.22 -7.84 23.52
C ARG A 79 3.56 -8.80 22.52
N ARG A 80 2.35 -9.26 22.84
CA ARG A 80 1.56 -10.14 21.97
C ARG A 80 1.12 -9.41 20.70
N GLU A 81 0.57 -8.20 20.83
CA GLU A 81 0.20 -7.39 19.67
C GLU A 81 1.41 -7.08 18.78
N LEU A 82 2.57 -6.81 19.37
CA LEU A 82 3.81 -6.62 18.60
C LEU A 82 4.19 -7.90 17.83
N THR A 83 4.09 -9.08 18.45
CA THR A 83 4.35 -10.36 17.78
C THR A 83 3.37 -10.59 16.63
N ASP A 84 2.07 -10.34 16.86
CA ASP A 84 1.04 -10.48 15.83
C ASP A 84 1.30 -9.55 14.65
N ILE A 85 1.72 -8.30 14.89
CA ILE A 85 2.11 -7.33 13.85
C ILE A 85 3.31 -7.84 13.04
N ILE A 86 4.35 -8.33 13.71
CA ILE A 86 5.56 -8.86 13.05
C ILE A 86 5.23 -10.09 12.20
N GLU A 87 4.40 -10.99 12.73
CA GLU A 87 3.98 -12.20 12.03
C GLU A 87 3.11 -11.87 10.81
N HIS A 88 2.17 -10.93 10.93
CA HIS A 88 1.40 -10.42 9.80
C HIS A 88 2.29 -9.83 8.71
N TYR A 89 3.30 -9.05 9.09
CA TYR A 89 4.26 -8.47 8.15
C TYR A 89 5.10 -9.54 7.44
N LYS A 90 5.66 -10.50 8.20
CA LYS A 90 6.47 -11.61 7.65
C LYS A 90 5.69 -12.50 6.69
N ASN A 91 4.43 -12.74 6.99
CA ASN A 91 3.57 -13.61 6.17
C ASN A 91 3.00 -12.89 4.95
N GLY A 92 3.30 -11.61 4.76
CA GLY A 92 2.76 -10.80 3.65
C GLY A 92 1.25 -10.65 3.70
N THR A 93 0.63 -10.97 4.84
CA THR A 93 -0.82 -10.94 5.00
C THR A 93 -1.22 -9.46 5.08
N PRO A 94 -1.97 -8.93 4.10
CA PRO A 94 -2.40 -7.54 4.16
C PRO A 94 -3.17 -7.32 5.46
N LEU A 95 -2.94 -6.17 6.11
CA LEU A 95 -3.75 -5.74 7.25
C LEU A 95 -5.22 -5.92 6.89
N SER A 96 -6.01 -6.46 7.81
CA SER A 96 -7.43 -6.65 7.58
C SER A 96 -8.02 -5.31 7.13
N THR A 97 -8.81 -5.30 6.05
CA THR A 97 -9.42 -4.08 5.52
C THR A 97 -10.16 -3.32 6.63
N VAL A 98 -10.69 -4.05 7.62
CA VAL A 98 -11.31 -3.50 8.83
C VAL A 98 -10.32 -2.73 9.70
N GLN A 99 -9.12 -3.26 9.94
CA GLN A 99 -8.06 -2.57 10.71
C GLN A 99 -7.58 -1.32 9.99
N VAL A 100 -7.39 -1.38 8.67
CA VAL A 100 -7.00 -0.22 7.85
C VAL A 100 -8.09 0.86 7.89
N ILE A 101 -9.36 0.48 7.78
CA ILE A 101 -10.48 1.42 7.91
C ILE A 101 -10.49 2.04 9.30
N LYS A 102 -10.34 1.23 10.37
CA LYS A 102 -10.32 1.71 11.76
C LYS A 102 -9.20 2.71 11.99
N GLN A 103 -7.98 2.41 11.55
CA GLN A 103 -6.84 3.32 11.65
C GLN A 103 -7.10 4.64 10.90
N LYS A 104 -7.65 4.57 9.68
CA LYS A 104 -8.01 5.78 8.91
C LYS A 104 -9.11 6.60 9.57
N MET A 105 -10.05 5.96 10.25
CA MET A 105 -11.08 6.63 11.05
C MET A 105 -10.49 7.34 12.27
N GLU A 106 -9.57 6.70 12.99
CA GLU A 106 -8.88 7.29 14.16
C GLU A 106 -8.08 8.53 13.74
N VAL A 107 -7.23 8.41 12.72
CA VAL A 107 -6.47 9.54 12.16
C VAL A 107 -7.41 10.64 11.66
N GLY A 108 -8.50 10.26 10.98
CA GLY A 108 -9.50 11.20 10.50
C GLY A 108 -10.21 11.97 11.62
N ALA A 109 -10.43 11.34 12.78
CA ALA A 109 -11.05 11.96 13.94
C ALA A 109 -10.12 12.98 14.63
N GLU A 110 -8.82 12.67 14.74
CA GLU A 110 -7.83 13.61 15.29
C GLU A 110 -7.71 14.86 14.42
N ASP A 111 -7.63 14.69 13.09
CA ASP A 111 -7.62 15.81 12.16
C ASP A 111 -8.92 16.61 12.19
N ALA A 112 -10.08 15.94 12.30
CA ALA A 112 -11.37 16.60 12.44
C ALA A 112 -11.43 17.47 13.71
N LYS A 113 -10.84 17.01 14.83
CA LYS A 113 -10.75 17.80 16.06
C LYS A 113 -9.99 19.10 15.83
N ARG A 114 -8.86 19.06 15.12
CA ARG A 114 -8.10 20.26 14.76
C ARG A 114 -8.88 21.21 13.85
N LEU A 115 -9.61 20.65 12.88
CA LEU A 115 -10.39 21.43 11.91
C LEU A 115 -11.72 21.97 12.48
N SER A 116 -12.23 21.39 13.57
CA SER A 116 -13.49 21.79 14.20
C SER A 116 -13.52 23.24 14.73
N GLN A 117 -12.35 23.87 14.85
CA GLN A 117 -12.20 25.27 15.24
C GLN A 117 -12.53 26.25 14.11
N GLN A 118 -12.60 25.79 12.86
CA GLN A 118 -12.90 26.64 11.70
C GLN A 118 -14.39 26.60 11.37
N ASP A 119 -14.94 27.71 10.88
CA ASP A 119 -16.36 27.76 10.47
C ASP A 119 -16.62 27.05 9.14
N THR A 120 -15.60 27.01 8.27
CA THR A 120 -15.65 26.35 6.97
C THR A 120 -14.40 25.50 6.76
N VAL A 121 -14.59 24.25 6.36
CA VAL A 121 -13.51 23.28 6.17
C VAL A 121 -13.61 22.67 4.77
N SER A 122 -12.47 22.58 4.08
CA SER A 122 -12.37 21.87 2.80
C SER A 122 -11.42 20.69 2.94
N THR A 123 -11.87 19.47 2.64
CA THR A 123 -11.05 18.27 2.76
C THR A 123 -11.31 17.26 1.65
N ARG A 124 -10.27 16.54 1.23
CA ARG A 124 -10.36 15.40 0.30
C ARG A 124 -10.49 14.06 1.01
N ASN A 125 -10.31 14.05 2.33
CA ASN A 125 -10.35 12.85 3.14
C ASN A 125 -11.78 12.61 3.64
N LEU A 126 -12.38 11.50 3.20
CA LEU A 126 -13.73 11.10 3.59
C LEU A 126 -13.88 10.94 5.10
N TYR A 127 -12.88 10.37 5.78
CA TYR A 127 -12.95 10.07 7.22
C TYR A 127 -12.97 11.35 8.05
N ILE A 128 -12.23 12.38 7.62
CA ILE A 128 -12.26 13.71 8.25
C ILE A 128 -13.66 14.34 8.06
N ALA A 129 -14.18 14.33 6.84
CA ALA A 129 -15.49 14.89 6.54
C ALA A 129 -16.60 14.20 7.36
N GLU A 130 -16.55 12.87 7.44
CA GLU A 130 -17.50 12.07 8.23
C GLU A 130 -17.42 12.39 9.72
N ALA A 131 -16.21 12.47 10.29
CA ALA A 131 -16.00 12.82 11.70
C ALA A 131 -16.51 14.23 12.04
N LEU A 132 -16.27 15.22 11.15
CA LEU A 132 -16.78 16.59 11.31
C LEU A 132 -18.31 16.65 11.34
N VAL A 133 -18.98 15.89 10.47
CA VAL A 133 -20.46 15.82 10.43
C VAL A 133 -21.00 15.11 11.68
N LYS A 134 -20.43 13.96 12.05
CA LYS A 134 -20.94 13.14 13.17
C LYS A 134 -20.70 13.79 14.53
N HIS A 135 -19.53 14.38 14.76
CA HIS A 135 -19.10 14.78 16.11
C HIS A 135 -19.04 16.29 16.32
N TYR A 136 -18.88 17.09 15.27
CA TYR A 136 -18.57 18.53 15.39
C TYR A 136 -19.63 19.47 14.79
N LYS A 137 -20.83 18.97 14.49
CA LYS A 137 -21.97 19.75 13.97
C LYS A 137 -21.68 20.46 12.66
N PHE A 138 -20.95 19.82 11.75
CA PHE A 138 -20.79 20.33 10.39
C PHE A 138 -21.87 19.79 9.46
N LYS A 139 -22.24 20.59 8.45
CA LYS A 139 -23.03 20.16 7.30
C LYS A 139 -22.19 20.23 6.03
N VAL A 140 -22.35 19.24 5.15
CA VAL A 140 -21.77 19.30 3.81
C VAL A 140 -22.52 20.36 3.01
N ARG A 141 -21.79 21.38 2.56
CA ARG A 141 -22.31 22.43 1.67
C ARG A 141 -22.17 22.02 0.21
N GLU A 142 -21.00 21.50 -0.16
CA GLU A 142 -20.68 21.20 -1.56
C GLU A 142 -19.67 20.06 -1.65
N VAL A 143 -19.73 19.29 -2.74
CA VAL A 143 -18.75 18.26 -3.08
C VAL A 143 -18.29 18.49 -4.50
N THR A 144 -17.01 18.82 -4.67
CA THR A 144 -16.42 19.16 -5.98
C THR A 144 -15.42 18.09 -6.42
N THR A 145 -15.34 17.87 -7.73
CA THR A 145 -14.30 17.06 -8.37
C THR A 145 -13.60 17.93 -9.40
N LYS A 146 -12.31 18.21 -9.21
CA LYS A 146 -11.52 18.86 -10.26
C LYS A 146 -11.30 17.85 -11.38
N SER A 147 -12.00 18.03 -12.50
CA SER A 147 -11.73 17.40 -13.80
C SER A 147 -11.54 15.86 -13.79
N GLY A 148 -12.62 15.13 -13.52
CA GLY A 148 -12.70 13.68 -13.79
C GLY A 148 -11.83 12.77 -12.91
N THR A 149 -11.03 13.33 -12.00
CA THR A 149 -10.13 12.54 -11.14
C THR A 149 -10.66 12.48 -9.70
N ILE A 150 -10.70 11.26 -9.16
CA ILE A 150 -10.85 10.96 -7.73
C ILE A 150 -9.55 11.39 -7.04
N PRO A 151 -9.56 12.02 -5.84
CA PRO A 151 -10.66 12.09 -4.87
C PRO A 151 -11.51 13.37 -4.88
N LYS A 152 -12.80 13.19 -4.49
CA LYS A 152 -13.76 14.28 -4.26
C LYS A 152 -13.29 15.20 -3.13
N THR A 153 -13.51 16.49 -3.28
CA THR A 153 -13.26 17.51 -2.24
C THR A 153 -14.58 17.90 -1.60
N TRP A 154 -14.69 17.73 -0.28
CA TRP A 154 -15.84 18.07 0.53
C TRP A 154 -15.66 19.45 1.15
N ILE A 155 -16.63 20.34 0.94
CA ILE A 155 -16.70 21.66 1.56
C ILE A 155 -17.80 21.60 2.63
N LEU A 156 -17.41 21.75 3.89
CA LEU A 156 -18.26 21.65 5.06
C LEU A 156 -18.35 22.99 5.78
N VAL A 157 -19.52 23.29 6.34
CA VAL A 157 -19.79 24.51 7.11
C VAL A 157 -20.36 24.13 8.47
N LYS A 158 -19.90 24.79 9.52
CA LYS A 158 -20.36 24.58 10.89
C LYS A 158 -21.79 25.12 11.06
N ILE A 159 -22.64 24.33 11.72
CA ILE A 159 -24.05 24.68 12.03
C ILE A 159 -24.12 25.35 13.39
#